data_AF-A0A7T5JQ10-F1
#
_entry.id   AF-A0A7T5JQ10-F1
#
_cell.length_a   1.000
_cell.length_b   1.000
_cell.length_c   1.000
_cell.angle_alpha   90.00
_cell.angle_beta   90.00
_cell.angle_gamma   90.00
#
_symmetry.space_group_name_H-M   'P 1'
#
loop_
_entity.id
_entity.type
_entity.pdbx_description
1 polymer ?
#
loop_
_entity_poly.entity_id
_entity_poly.type
_entity_poly.pdbx_seq_one_letter_code
_entity_poly.pdbx_strand_id
1 'polypeptide(L)'
;MNSVHPEIVEAISDCARLFQGEIDKLAETYSLTVDNRFPALDLHVHPHFQATLEYALWADAGVIAVKGKLNLDQEKMRCESVLVTMKFSLTCEPQSDIDFKKLRIEEILYGEGELCWSDQPAGLTDHLELTITFQTKPGASRMNEYVRGVLGIITGKMLAA
;
A
#
# COMPACT_ATOMS: atom_id res chain seq x y z
N MET A 1 -18.51 -16.89 24.48
CA MET A 1 -18.19 -16.93 23.04
C MET A 1 -19.00 -15.83 22.37
N ASN A 2 -18.39 -14.69 22.05
CA ASN A 2 -19.08 -13.65 21.30
C ASN A 2 -19.16 -14.12 19.85
N SER A 3 -20.35 -14.57 19.45
CA SER A 3 -20.65 -14.90 18.06
C SER A 3 -20.52 -13.62 17.23
N VAL A 4 -19.54 -13.60 16.33
CA VAL A 4 -19.43 -12.53 15.32
C VAL A 4 -20.71 -12.57 14.48
N HIS A 5 -21.42 -11.44 14.37
CA HIS A 5 -22.61 -11.38 13.53
C HIS A 5 -22.24 -11.64 12.06
N PRO A 6 -22.99 -12.48 11.32
CA PRO A 6 -22.71 -12.78 9.91
C PRO A 6 -22.56 -11.54 9.03
N GLU A 7 -23.34 -10.50 9.32
CA GLU A 7 -23.32 -9.20 8.64
C GLU A 7 -21.96 -8.49 8.74
N ILE A 8 -21.25 -8.66 9.85
CA ILE A 8 -19.92 -8.08 10.07
C ILE A 8 -18.88 -8.80 9.21
N VAL A 9 -18.97 -10.13 9.14
CA VAL A 9 -18.08 -10.94 8.32
C VAL A 9 -18.28 -10.61 6.84
N GLU A 10 -19.53 -10.45 6.41
CA GLU A 10 -19.89 -10.06 5.05
C GLU A 10 -19.33 -8.67 4.71
N ALA A 11 -19.53 -7.68 5.58
CA ALA A 11 -19.03 -6.32 5.35
C ALA A 11 -17.49 -6.23 5.28
N ILE A 12 -16.78 -7.01 6.12
CA ILE A 12 -15.32 -7.12 6.05
C ILE A 12 -14.89 -7.79 4.75
N SER A 13 -15.58 -8.87 4.36
CA SER A 13 -15.29 -9.60 3.12
C SER A 13 -15.48 -8.73 1.88
N ASP A 14 -16.53 -7.91 1.85
CA ASP A 14 -16.78 -6.95 0.78
C ASP A 14 -15.69 -5.90 0.68
N CYS A 15 -15.28 -5.32 1.82
CA CYS A 15 -14.19 -4.35 1.84
C CYS A 15 -12.87 -4.98 1.39
N ALA A 16 -12.59 -6.21 1.84
CA ALA A 16 -11.38 -6.92 1.43
C ALA A 16 -11.37 -7.22 -0.07
N ARG A 17 -12.52 -7.55 -0.65
CA ARG A 17 -12.67 -7.78 -2.10
C ARG A 17 -12.43 -6.50 -2.91
N LEU A 18 -12.95 -5.37 -2.46
CA LEU A 18 -12.68 -4.08 -3.09
C LEU A 18 -11.20 -3.72 -3.02
N PHE A 19 -10.58 -3.94 -1.87
CA PHE A 19 -9.15 -3.70 -1.67
C PHE A 19 -8.29 -4.61 -2.57
N GLN A 20 -8.61 -5.91 -2.65
CA GLN A 20 -7.97 -6.84 -3.59
C GLN A 20 -8.09 -6.35 -5.04
N GLY A 21 -9.26 -5.86 -5.44
CA GLY A 21 -9.46 -5.29 -6.78
C GLY A 21 -8.58 -4.07 -7.07
N GLU A 22 -8.22 -3.27 -6.05
CA GLU A 22 -7.23 -2.20 -6.22
C GLU A 22 -5.81 -2.77 -6.36
N ILE A 23 -5.44 -3.79 -5.58
CA ILE A 23 -4.14 -4.47 -5.69
C ILE A 23 -3.97 -5.10 -7.09
N ASP A 24 -4.99 -5.78 -7.60
CA ASP A 24 -4.95 -6.41 -8.92
C ASP A 24 -4.76 -5.36 -10.02
N LYS A 25 -5.47 -4.22 -9.93
CA LYS A 25 -5.30 -3.09 -10.87
C LYS A 25 -3.90 -2.49 -10.81
N LEU A 26 -3.32 -2.36 -9.62
CA LEU A 26 -1.93 -1.91 -9.47
C LEU A 26 -0.98 -2.91 -10.15
N ALA A 27 -1.16 -4.20 -9.87
CA ALA A 27 -0.34 -5.24 -10.45
C ALA A 27 -0.40 -5.24 -11.98
N GLU A 28 -1.58 -5.15 -12.56
CA GLU A 28 -1.77 -5.06 -14.01
C GLU A 28 -1.14 -3.78 -14.59
N THR A 29 -1.47 -2.61 -14.02
CA THR A 29 -1.04 -1.30 -14.53
C THR A 29 0.48 -1.14 -14.52
N TYR A 30 1.13 -1.63 -13.47
CA TYR A 30 2.56 -1.46 -13.24
C TYR A 30 3.36 -2.73 -13.56
N SER A 31 2.73 -3.74 -14.16
CA SER A 31 3.34 -5.05 -14.46
C SER A 31 4.02 -5.70 -13.24
N LEU A 32 3.39 -5.56 -12.06
CA LEU A 32 3.90 -6.13 -10.81
C LEU A 32 3.41 -7.56 -10.64
N THR A 33 4.24 -8.39 -10.04
CA THR A 33 3.85 -9.75 -9.65
C THR A 33 3.37 -9.75 -8.20
N VAL A 34 2.10 -10.10 -7.97
CA VAL A 34 1.55 -10.28 -6.62
C VAL A 34 2.04 -11.62 -6.06
N ASP A 35 2.80 -11.58 -4.96
CA ASP A 35 3.16 -12.78 -4.21
C ASP A 35 1.97 -13.20 -3.34
N ASN A 36 1.53 -14.45 -3.50
CA ASN A 36 0.35 -15.04 -2.87
C ASN A 36 -0.95 -14.23 -3.10
N ARG A 37 -1.78 -14.68 -4.05
CA ARG A 37 -3.05 -14.02 -4.45
C ARG A 37 -4.13 -13.98 -3.36
N PHE A 38 -3.84 -14.38 -2.14
CA PHE A 38 -4.75 -14.31 -1.01
C PHE A 38 -3.99 -13.74 0.20
N PRO A 39 -4.41 -12.59 0.74
CA PRO A 39 -3.73 -11.98 1.88
C PRO A 39 -3.88 -12.88 3.11
N ALA A 40 -2.90 -12.82 4.01
CA ALA A 40 -3.10 -13.27 5.37
C ALA A 40 -4.16 -12.37 6.02
N LEU A 41 -5.42 -12.83 6.08
CA LEU A 41 -6.49 -12.11 6.74
C LEU A 41 -6.40 -12.37 8.25
N ASP A 42 -5.95 -11.38 9.00
CA ASP A 42 -5.98 -11.42 10.46
C ASP A 42 -7.16 -10.60 10.99
N LEU A 43 -8.19 -11.30 11.47
CA LEU A 43 -9.44 -10.73 11.98
C LEU A 43 -9.38 -10.57 13.49
N HIS A 44 -9.37 -9.32 13.93
CA HIS A 44 -9.47 -8.95 15.34
C HIS A 44 -10.91 -8.53 15.66
N VAL A 45 -11.56 -9.30 16.54
CA VAL A 45 -13.00 -9.20 16.83
C VAL A 45 -13.32 -8.29 18.03
N HIS A 46 -12.33 -7.92 18.86
CA HIS A 46 -12.57 -7.16 20.09
C HIS A 46 -11.50 -6.07 20.31
N PRO A 47 -11.84 -4.83 20.69
CA PRO A 47 -13.18 -4.20 20.79
C PRO A 47 -13.68 -3.49 19.51
N HIS A 48 -12.87 -3.47 18.45
CA HIS A 48 -13.19 -2.81 17.18
C HIS A 48 -13.04 -3.88 16.10
N PHE A 49 -14.10 -4.25 15.39
CA PHE A 49 -14.01 -5.26 14.33
C PHE A 49 -13.03 -4.76 13.27
N GLN A 50 -11.86 -5.37 13.23
CA GLN A 50 -10.73 -4.96 12.42
C GLN A 50 -10.21 -6.15 11.64
N ALA A 51 -9.92 -5.93 10.37
CA ALA A 51 -9.23 -6.91 9.54
C ALA A 51 -7.97 -6.27 8.97
N THR A 52 -6.88 -7.02 8.95
CA THR A 52 -5.65 -6.61 8.29
C THR A 52 -5.45 -7.46 7.04
N LEU A 53 -5.11 -6.80 5.94
CA LEU A 53 -4.69 -7.43 4.68
C LEU A 53 -3.25 -7.02 4.40
N GLU A 54 -2.43 -7.96 3.94
CA GLU A 54 -1.05 -7.71 3.56
C GLU A 54 -0.76 -8.35 2.22
N TYR A 55 -0.10 -7.60 1.34
CA TYR A 55 0.28 -7.99 -0.01
C TYR A 55 1.74 -7.62 -0.26
N ALA A 56 2.44 -8.43 -1.04
CA ALA A 56 3.75 -8.10 -1.58
C ALA A 56 3.67 -8.07 -3.12
N LEU A 57 4.10 -6.96 -3.70
CA LEU A 57 4.11 -6.71 -5.14
C LEU A 57 5.56 -6.60 -5.60
N TRP A 58 6.00 -7.53 -6.45
CA TRP A 58 7.35 -7.57 -6.99
C TRP A 58 7.41 -6.81 -8.31
N ALA A 59 8.33 -5.85 -8.39
CA ALA A 59 8.74 -5.12 -9.57
C ALA A 59 10.17 -5.49 -9.95
N ASP A 60 10.59 -5.21 -11.19
CA ASP A 60 12.00 -5.33 -11.58
C ASP A 60 12.94 -4.52 -10.68
N ALA A 61 12.46 -3.37 -10.19
CA ALA A 61 13.21 -2.46 -9.34
C ALA A 61 13.17 -2.82 -7.84
N GLY A 62 12.39 -3.83 -7.41
CA GLY A 62 12.29 -4.19 -5.99
C GLY A 62 10.89 -4.61 -5.58
N VAL A 63 10.53 -4.39 -4.31
CA VAL A 63 9.26 -4.87 -3.71
C VAL A 63 8.46 -3.72 -3.14
N ILE A 64 7.13 -3.80 -3.30
CA ILE A 64 6.16 -2.94 -2.64
C ILE A 64 5.29 -3.80 -1.74
N ALA A 65 5.43 -3.66 -0.43
CA ALA A 65 4.53 -4.26 0.54
C ALA A 65 3.36 -3.31 0.80
N VAL A 66 2.13 -3.82 0.72
CA VAL A 66 0.91 -3.04 0.94
C VAL A 66 0.11 -3.67 2.06
N LYS A 67 -0.13 -2.89 3.11
CA LYS A 67 -0.93 -3.27 4.27
C LYS A 67 -2.20 -2.42 4.33
N GLY A 68 -3.35 -3.06 4.36
CA GLY A 68 -4.65 -2.41 4.55
C GLY A 68 -5.24 -2.80 5.90
N LYS A 69 -5.44 -1.82 6.79
CA LYS A 69 -6.20 -2.00 8.04
C LYS A 69 -7.64 -1.54 7.83
N LEU A 70 -8.54 -2.50 7.69
CA LEU A 70 -9.97 -2.30 7.54
C LEU A 70 -10.58 -2.08 8.92
N ASN A 71 -11.19 -0.91 9.14
CA ASN A 71 -11.97 -0.65 10.35
C ASN A 71 -13.45 -0.65 9.97
N LEU A 72 -14.25 -1.51 10.60
CA LEU A 72 -15.69 -1.50 10.38
C LEU A 72 -16.36 -0.49 11.32
N ASP A 73 -17.23 0.35 10.78
CA ASP A 73 -18.22 1.08 11.58
C ASP A 73 -19.28 0.07 12.04
N GLN A 74 -19.35 -0.16 13.36
CA GLN A 74 -20.27 -1.12 13.98
C GLN A 74 -21.74 -0.73 13.83
N GLU A 75 -22.05 0.56 13.73
CA GLU A 75 -23.42 1.03 13.60
C GLU A 75 -23.93 0.92 12.16
N LYS A 76 -23.03 1.17 11.19
CA LYS A 76 -23.38 1.16 9.76
C LYS A 76 -23.11 -0.15 9.04
N MET A 77 -22.39 -1.08 9.69
CA MET A 77 -21.95 -2.35 9.10
C MET A 77 -21.25 -2.16 7.75
N ARG A 78 -20.39 -1.13 7.64
CA ARG A 78 -19.70 -0.78 6.40
C ARG A 78 -18.28 -0.30 6.67
N CYS A 79 -17.42 -0.53 5.68
CA CYS A 79 -16.03 -0.09 5.65
C CYS A 79 -15.97 1.32 5.04
N GLU A 80 -15.98 2.36 5.88
CA GLU A 80 -15.97 3.75 5.38
C GLU A 80 -14.57 4.23 5.00
N SER A 81 -13.55 3.71 5.69
CA SER A 81 -12.15 4.05 5.44
C SER A 81 -11.22 2.87 5.74
N VAL A 82 -10.10 2.87 5.03
CA VAL A 82 -8.99 1.94 5.21
C VAL A 82 -7.75 2.77 5.52
N LEU A 83 -7.06 2.41 6.59
CA LEU A 83 -5.70 2.91 6.82
C LEU A 83 -4.75 2.04 6.01
N VAL A 84 -4.08 2.64 5.04
CA VAL A 84 -3.16 1.95 4.15
C VAL A 84 -1.74 2.34 4.51
N THR A 85 -0.86 1.35 4.60
CA THR A 85 0.59 1.53 4.71
C THR A 85 1.24 0.84 3.52
N MET A 86 2.03 1.59 2.75
CA MET A 86 2.80 1.08 1.62
C MET A 86 4.28 1.20 1.94
N LYS A 87 5.01 0.09 1.95
CA LYS A 87 6.47 0.08 2.07
C LYS A 87 7.08 -0.25 0.71
N PHE A 88 7.83 0.70 0.18
CA PHE A 88 8.65 0.54 -1.02
C PHE A 88 10.06 0.20 -0.59
N SER A 89 10.61 -0.87 -1.16
CA SER A 89 12.00 -1.30 -1.01
C SER A 89 12.56 -1.48 -2.41
N LEU A 90 13.26 -0.46 -2.90
CA LEU A 90 13.59 -0.31 -4.32
C LEU A 90 15.08 -0.10 -4.51
N THR A 91 15.66 -0.80 -5.48
CA THR A 91 17.01 -0.57 -5.96
C THR A 91 17.03 0.51 -7.02
N CYS A 92 17.95 1.44 -6.86
CA CYS A 92 18.22 2.56 -7.74
C CYS A 92 19.47 2.28 -8.58
N GLU A 93 19.61 2.98 -9.71
CA GLU A 93 20.83 2.88 -10.49
C GLU A 93 22.04 3.43 -9.71
N PRO A 94 23.24 2.80 -9.79
CA PRO A 94 24.43 3.15 -9.00
C PRO A 94 24.94 4.60 -9.15
N GLN A 95 24.47 5.33 -10.16
CA GLN A 95 24.86 6.73 -10.43
C GLN A 95 23.71 7.72 -10.21
N SER A 96 22.57 7.24 -9.71
CA SER A 96 21.42 8.11 -9.50
C SER A 96 21.57 8.97 -8.24
N ASP A 97 21.18 10.23 -8.36
CA ASP A 97 21.11 11.15 -7.24
C ASP A 97 19.89 10.79 -6.36
N ILE A 98 20.16 9.98 -5.33
CA ILE A 98 19.13 9.46 -4.42
C ILE A 98 18.48 10.58 -3.63
N ASP A 99 19.25 11.57 -3.17
CA ASP A 99 18.73 12.67 -2.37
C ASP A 99 17.81 13.55 -3.22
N PHE A 100 18.16 13.80 -4.48
CA PHE A 100 17.26 14.46 -5.42
C PHE A 100 15.97 13.65 -5.67
N LYS A 101 16.07 12.33 -5.84
CA LYS A 101 14.88 11.46 -6.00
C LYS A 101 13.98 11.49 -4.76
N LYS A 102 14.56 11.42 -3.56
CA LYS A 102 13.82 11.53 -2.29
C LYS A 102 13.08 12.86 -2.20
N LEU A 103 13.79 13.98 -2.41
CA LEU A 103 13.20 15.32 -2.42
C LEU A 103 12.05 15.41 -3.43
N ARG A 104 12.25 14.86 -4.63
CA ARG A 104 11.22 14.91 -5.67
C ARG A 104 9.97 14.10 -5.31
N ILE A 105 10.14 12.95 -4.67
CA ILE A 105 9.01 12.14 -4.16
C ILE A 105 8.27 12.90 -3.07
N GLU A 106 8.99 13.51 -2.13
CA GLU A 106 8.39 14.33 -1.07
C GLU A 106 7.60 15.52 -1.63
N GLU A 107 8.14 16.23 -2.63
CA GLU A 107 7.45 17.35 -3.29
C GLU A 107 6.13 16.93 -3.95
N ILE A 108 6.12 15.81 -4.68
CA ILE A 108 4.93 15.36 -5.41
C ILE A 108 3.86 14.83 -4.45
N LEU A 109 4.28 14.20 -3.34
CA LEU A 109 3.38 13.56 -2.39
C LEU A 109 3.11 14.40 -1.13
N TYR A 110 3.55 15.66 -1.13
CA TYR A 110 3.45 16.54 0.02
C TYR A 110 1.99 16.74 0.46
N GLY A 111 1.71 16.49 1.74
CA GLY A 111 0.39 16.67 2.33
C GLY A 111 -0.63 15.58 2.01
N GLU A 112 -0.26 14.58 1.20
CA GLU A 112 -1.16 13.50 0.80
C GLU A 112 -1.20 12.35 1.83
N GLY A 113 -0.15 12.22 2.66
CA GLY A 113 -0.04 11.20 3.71
C GLY A 113 1.20 11.41 4.59
N GLU A 114 1.44 10.50 5.52
CA GLU A 114 2.66 10.45 6.31
C GLU A 114 3.75 9.69 5.54
N LEU A 115 4.86 10.38 5.24
CA LEU A 115 6.01 9.81 4.55
C LEU A 115 7.15 9.58 5.55
N CYS A 116 7.77 8.41 5.51
CA CYS A 116 8.90 8.05 6.35
C CYS A 116 9.97 7.31 5.54
N TRP A 117 11.13 7.94 5.40
CA TRP A 117 12.33 7.29 4.86
C TRP A 117 13.00 6.44 5.94
N SER A 118 13.41 5.23 5.59
CA SER A 118 14.27 4.44 6.49
C SER A 118 15.74 4.75 6.24
N ASP A 119 16.52 4.80 7.31
CA ASP A 119 17.97 4.91 7.22
C ASP A 119 18.51 3.66 6.50
N GLN A 120 19.32 3.87 5.46
CA GLN A 120 19.94 2.77 4.74
C GLN A 120 20.85 1.97 5.69
N PRO A 121 20.83 0.62 5.64
CA PRO A 121 21.87 -0.18 6.26
C PRO A 121 23.23 0.25 5.71
N ALA A 122 24.23 0.38 6.59
CA ALA A 122 25.57 0.79 6.19
C ALA A 122 26.11 -0.08 5.03
N GLY A 123 26.43 0.54 3.90
CA GLY A 123 27.01 -0.12 2.72
C GLY A 123 26.07 -0.36 1.53
N LEU A 124 24.77 -0.04 1.64
CA LEU A 124 23.82 -0.11 0.52
C LEU A 124 23.48 1.29 0.00
N THR A 125 24.36 1.85 -0.84
CA THR A 125 24.21 3.22 -1.37
C THR A 125 23.25 3.31 -2.55
N ASP A 126 22.74 2.20 -3.06
CA ASP A 126 21.86 2.11 -4.22
C ASP A 126 20.45 1.63 -3.87
N HIS A 127 20.08 1.60 -2.59
CA HIS A 127 18.79 1.07 -2.14
C HIS A 127 17.93 2.09 -1.40
N LEU A 128 16.65 2.18 -1.71
CA LEU A 128 15.73 3.17 -1.15
C LEU A 128 14.56 2.46 -0.46
N GLU A 129 14.35 2.83 0.81
CA GLU A 129 13.22 2.38 1.60
C GLU A 129 12.33 3.56 1.99
N LEU A 130 11.07 3.53 1.53
CA LEU A 130 10.05 4.53 1.81
C LEU A 130 8.81 3.85 2.37
N THR A 131 8.29 4.38 3.47
CA THR A 131 6.96 4.03 3.98
C THR A 131 6.01 5.20 3.81
N ILE A 132 4.84 4.94 3.23
CA ILE A 132 3.76 5.92 3.10
C ILE A 132 2.54 5.39 3.84
N THR A 133 2.00 6.19 4.76
CA THR A 133 0.75 5.86 5.47
C THR A 133 -0.32 6.90 5.22
N PHE A 134 -1.51 6.46 4.83
CA PHE A 134 -2.63 7.36 4.51
C PHE A 134 -3.98 6.69 4.75
N GLN A 135 -5.02 7.51 4.91
CA GLN A 135 -6.40 7.02 4.90
C GLN A 135 -7.01 7.17 3.50
N THR A 136 -7.76 6.15 3.09
CA THR A 136 -8.50 6.16 1.82
C THR A 136 -9.84 5.46 1.96
N LYS A 137 -10.77 5.81 1.06
CA LYS A 137 -11.98 4.99 0.87
C LYS A 137 -11.61 3.80 -0.03
N PRO A 138 -12.20 2.61 0.20
CA PRO A 138 -12.08 1.51 -0.75
C PRO A 138 -12.53 1.96 -2.15
N GLY A 139 -11.72 1.71 -3.18
CA GLY A 139 -12.02 2.06 -4.57
C GLY A 139 -11.57 3.46 -5.00
N ALA A 140 -11.05 4.30 -4.11
CA ALA A 140 -10.63 5.66 -4.43
C ALA A 140 -9.33 5.75 -5.25
N SER A 141 -8.67 4.63 -5.55
CA SER A 141 -7.49 4.55 -6.44
C SER A 141 -6.25 5.33 -5.98
N ARG A 142 -6.21 5.79 -4.72
CA ARG A 142 -5.10 6.60 -4.19
C ARG A 142 -3.76 5.85 -4.15
N MET A 143 -3.79 4.53 -3.94
CA MET A 143 -2.58 3.69 -4.06
C MET A 143 -1.91 3.81 -5.42
N ASN A 144 -2.68 4.00 -6.50
CA ASN A 144 -2.17 4.12 -7.86
C ASN A 144 -1.30 5.37 -8.01
N GLU A 145 -1.75 6.50 -7.46
CA GLU A 145 -1.01 7.76 -7.49
C GLU A 145 0.35 7.64 -6.78
N TYR A 146 0.39 6.98 -5.61
CA TYR A 146 1.64 6.76 -4.89
C TYR A 146 2.59 5.82 -5.64
N VAL A 147 2.09 4.69 -6.16
CA VAL A 147 2.92 3.76 -6.94
C VAL A 147 3.45 4.45 -8.19
N ARG A 148 2.62 5.24 -8.88
CA ARG A 148 3.02 6.02 -10.05
C ARG A 148 4.14 7.00 -9.73
N GLY A 149 3.96 7.81 -8.69
CA GLY A 149 4.91 8.84 -8.29
C GLY A 149 6.24 8.23 -7.89
N VAL A 150 6.21 7.22 -7.02
CA VAL A 150 7.42 6.57 -6.52
C VAL A 150 8.12 5.79 -7.64
N LEU A 151 7.45 4.83 -8.28
CA LEU A 151 8.09 4.03 -9.33
C LEU A 151 8.50 4.88 -10.52
N GLY A 152 7.71 5.89 -10.91
CA GLY A 152 8.05 6.79 -12.01
C GLY A 152 9.33 7.59 -11.77
N ILE A 153 9.53 8.09 -10.55
CA ILE A 153 10.75 8.81 -10.16
C ILE A 153 11.94 7.85 -10.03
N ILE A 154 11.75 6.70 -9.38
CA ILE A 154 12.84 5.75 -9.12
C ILE A 154 13.35 5.12 -10.41
N THR A 155 12.44 4.66 -11.28
CA THR A 155 12.78 3.97 -12.53
C THR A 155 12.99 4.91 -13.71
N GLY A 156 12.64 6.19 -13.60
CA GLY A 156 12.65 7.16 -14.70
C GLY A 156 11.62 6.88 -15.80
N LYS A 157 10.82 5.81 -15.67
CA LYS A 157 9.74 5.47 -16.60
C LYS A 157 8.49 6.21 -16.14
N MET A 158 8.22 7.39 -16.70
CA MET A 158 6.86 7.95 -16.61
C MET A 158 5.92 7.01 -17.36
N LEU A 159 5.16 6.20 -16.61
CA LEU A 159 4.10 5.40 -17.18
C LEU A 159 3.02 6.36 -17.69
N ALA A 160 2.81 6.32 -19.01
CA ALA A 160 1.78 7.08 -19.69
C ALA A 160 0.41 6.65 -19.14
N ALA A 161 -0.46 7.64 -18.88
CA ALA A 161 -1.79 7.46 -18.34
C ALA A 161 -2.75 6.83 -19.36
#